data_AF-A0A3D5N6U6-F1
#
_entry.id   AF-A0A3D5N6U6-F1
#
_cell.length_a   1.000
_cell.length_b   1.000
_cell.length_c   1.000
_cell.angle_alpha   90.00
_cell.angle_beta   90.00
_cell.angle_gamma   90.00
#
_symmetry.space_group_name_H-M   'P 1'
#
loop_
_entity.id
_entity.type
_entity.pdbx_description
1 polymer ?
#
loop_
_entity_poly.entity_id
_entity_poly.type
_entity_poly.pdbx_seq_one_letter_code
_entity_poly.pdbx_strand_id
1 'polypeptide(L)' 'MTIEVKFWGVRGSIACPSPDHVVYGGNTSCLEMRIGNQVLIFDAGTGIRNLG' A
#
# COMPACT_ATOMS: atom_id res chain seq x y z
N MET A 1 -6.24 -20.79 -8.90
CA MET A 1 -6.23 -19.96 -7.67
C MET A 1 -5.88 -18.56 -8.10
N THR A 2 -6.72 -17.57 -7.75
CA THR A 2 -6.47 -16.17 -8.11
C THR A 2 -5.72 -15.49 -6.97
N ILE A 3 -4.73 -14.68 -7.31
CA ILE A 3 -4.03 -13.81 -6.36
C ILE A 3 -4.47 -12.38 -6.68
N GLU A 4 -4.95 -11.66 -5.68
CA GLU A 4 -5.25 -10.24 -5.79
C GLU A 4 -4.26 -9.45 -4.94
N VAL A 5 -3.75 -8.35 -5.50
CA VAL A 5 -2.81 -7.46 -4.81
C VAL A 5 -3.36 -6.04 -4.85
N LYS A 6 -3.47 -5.42 -3.68
CA LYS A 6 -3.85 -4.02 -3.53
C LYS A 6 -2.67 -3.23 -2.95
N PHE A 7 -2.35 -2.12 -3.58
CA PHE A 7 -1.32 -1.19 -3.13
C PHE A 7 -1.98 -0.09 -2.30
N TRP A 8 -1.67 -0.06 -1.01
CA TRP A 8 -2.13 0.99 -0.09
C TRP A 8 -1.16 2.18 -0.06
N GLY A 9 0.13 1.93 -0.37
CA GLY A 9 1.12 2.96 -0.64
C GLY A 9 2.25 2.41 -1.53
N VAL A 10 2.87 3.29 -2.31
CA VAL A 10 3.85 2.94 -3.36
C VAL A 10 5.10 3.82 -3.34
N ARG A 11 5.23 4.73 -2.35
CA ARG A 11 6.48 5.48 -2.16
C ARG A 11 7.51 4.62 -1.44
N GLY A 12 8.79 4.98 -1.63
CA GLY A 12 9.90 4.35 -0.92
C GLY A 12 9.86 4.66 0.57
N SER A 13 11.03 4.65 1.21
CA SER A 13 11.16 4.80 2.67
C SER A 13 10.63 6.13 3.22
N ILE A 14 10.54 7.17 2.38
CA ILE A 14 10.10 8.51 2.78
C ILE A 14 8.74 8.78 2.16
N ALA A 15 7.75 9.12 3.00
CA ALA A 15 6.46 9.60 2.53
C ALA A 15 6.62 10.95 1.83
N CYS A 16 5.92 11.15 0.72
CA CYS A 16 5.95 12.37 -0.08
C CYS A 16 4.55 13.00 -0.17
N PRO A 17 4.03 13.60 0.91
CA PRO A 17 2.69 14.21 0.94
C PRO A 17 2.71 15.61 0.30
N SER A 18 2.97 15.67 -1.01
CA SER A 18 2.94 16.92 -1.79
C SER A 18 1.99 16.77 -3.00
N PRO A 19 1.29 17.85 -3.42
CA PRO A 19 0.54 17.88 -4.67
C PRO A 19 1.34 17.41 -5.88
N ASP A 20 2.64 17.69 -5.92
CA ASP A 20 3.54 17.31 -7.03
C ASP A 20 3.71 15.78 -7.17
N HIS A 21 3.32 15.02 -6.16
CA HIS A 21 3.50 13.58 -6.08
C HIS A 21 2.18 12.81 -5.96
N VAL A 22 1.03 13.50 -6.02
CA VAL A 22 -0.28 12.90 -5.75
C VAL A 22 -0.70 11.88 -6.82
N VAL A 23 -0.24 12.05 -8.07
CA VAL A 23 -0.58 11.17 -9.22
C VAL A 23 -0.32 9.69 -8.91
N TYR A 24 0.74 9.39 -8.14
CA TYR A 24 1.06 8.02 -7.72
C TYR A 24 0.84 7.78 -6.22
N GLY A 25 0.39 8.78 -5.46
CA GLY A 25 0.21 8.72 -4.00
C GLY A 25 1.43 9.17 -3.19
N GLY A 26 1.22 9.49 -1.91
CA GLY A 26 2.26 10.03 -1.02
C GLY A 26 2.74 9.08 0.06
N ASN A 27 2.07 7.95 0.27
CA ASN A 27 2.37 7.04 1.37
C ASN A 27 3.46 6.03 1.00
N THR A 28 4.27 5.66 1.99
CA THR A 28 5.27 4.58 1.94
C THR A 28 4.64 3.24 1.55
N SER A 29 5.47 2.30 1.08
CA SER A 29 5.06 0.95 0.70
C SER A 29 4.13 0.31 1.73
N CYS A 30 2.98 -0.19 1.25
CA CYS A 30 2.10 -1.06 2.01
C CYS A 30 1.21 -1.81 1.03
N LEU A 31 1.13 -3.13 1.18
CA LEU A 31 0.44 -4.00 0.24
C LEU A 31 -0.48 -4.96 0.99
N GLU A 32 -1.62 -5.24 0.39
CA GLU A 32 -2.50 -6.34 0.78
C GLU A 32 -2.50 -7.39 -0.33
N MET A 33 -2.31 -8.65 0.06
CA MET A 33 -2.47 -9.79 -0.83
C MET A 33 -3.61 -10.67 -0.33
N ARG A 34 -4.55 -10.99 -1.22
CA ARG A 34 -5.62 -11.94 -0.97
C ARG A 34 -5.34 -13.23 -1.73
N ILE A 35 -5.24 -14.34 -1.00
CA ILE A 35 -5.02 -15.68 -1.56
C ILE A 35 -5.88 -16.73 -0.82
N GLY A 36 -6.86 -17.28 -1.52
CA GLY A 36 -7.88 -18.14 -0.89
C GLY A 36 -8.61 -17.38 0.22
N ASN A 37 -8.60 -17.92 1.44
CA ASN A 37 -9.21 -17.30 2.62
C ASN A 37 -8.20 -16.51 3.48
N GLN A 38 -7.00 -16.26 2.95
CA GLN A 38 -5.95 -15.55 3.66
C GLN A 38 -5.82 -14.12 3.14
N VAL A 39 -5.58 -13.20 4.08
CA VAL A 39 -5.20 -11.82 3.82
C VAL A 39 -3.82 -11.60 4.43
N LEU A 40 -2.85 -11.24 3.60
CA LEU A 40 -1.47 -10.97 4.00
C LEU A 40 -1.19 -9.48 3.82
N ILE A 41 -0.69 -8.83 4.87
CA ILE A 41 -0.30 -7.43 4.81
C ILE A 41 1.22 -7.35 4.83
N PHE A 42 1.78 -6.65 3.86
CA PHE A 42 3.21 -6.43 3.73
C PHE A 42 3.51 -4.96 4.00
N ASP A 43 4.36 -4.73 5.01
CA ASP A 43 4.73 -3.43 5.54
C ASP A 43 3.56 -2.68 6.23
N ALA A 44 3.92 -1.84 7.20
CA ALA A 44 2.99 -1.09 8.05
C ALA A 44 3.44 0.35 8.27
N GLY A 45 4.15 0.93 7.30
CA GLY A 45 4.45 2.36 7.28
C GLY A 45 3.21 3.24 7.04
N THR A 46 3.40 4.48 6.60
CA THR A 46 2.28 5.42 6.32
C THR A 46 1.25 4.90 5.32
N GLY A 47 1.61 3.94 4.46
CA GLY A 47 0.68 3.27 3.54
C GLY A 47 -0.47 2.54 4.23
N ILE A 48 -0.27 2.06 5.45
CA ILE A 48 -1.29 1.27 6.15
C ILE A 48 -2.51 2.09 6.60
N ARG A 49 -2.42 3.43 6.59
CA ARG A 49 -3.45 4.31 7.15
C ARG A 49 -4.83 4.17 6.52
N ASN A 50 -4.88 3.73 5.26
CA ASN A 50 -6.13 3.53 4.53
C ASN A 50 -6.58 2.06 4.49
N LEU A 51 -5.82 1.15 5.12
CA LEU A 51 -6.14 -0.26 5.16
C LEU A 51 -7.42 -0.49 5.98
N GLY A 52 -8.39 -1.17 5.36
CA GLY A 52 -9.75 -1.38 5.88
C GLY A 52 -10.81 -0.98 4.87
#